data_AF-A0A1I7GWG6-F1
#
_entry.id   AF-A0A1I7GWG6-F1
#
_cell.length_a   1.000
_cell.length_b   1.000
_cell.length_c   1.000
_cell.angle_alpha   90.00
_cell.angle_beta   90.00
_cell.angle_gamma   90.00
#
_symmetry.space_group_name_H-M   'P 1'
#
loop_
_entity.id
_entity.type
_entity.pdbx_description
1 polymer ?
#
loop_
_entity_poly.entity_id
_entity_poly.type
_entity_poly.pdbx_seq_one_letter_code
_entity_poly.pdbx_strand_id
1 'polypeptide(L)' 'MMFDRKDWERRMEEARTGDELAALIMELPDREWHELSEEEQESVLMDEKIEAEFYPARQE' A
#
# COMPACT_ATOMS: atom_id res chain seq x y z
N MET A 1 8.37 15.34 -8.56
CA MET A 1 9.16 14.41 -9.39
C MET A 1 8.25 13.22 -9.67
N MET A 2 8.14 12.77 -10.91
CA MET A 2 7.26 11.66 -11.29
C MET A 2 7.88 10.35 -10.81
N PHE A 3 7.09 9.46 -10.20
CA PHE A 3 7.56 8.13 -9.80
C PHE A 3 7.96 7.33 -11.04
N ASP A 4 9.22 6.88 -11.10
CA ASP A 4 9.72 6.03 -12.19
C ASP A 4 9.68 4.56 -11.78
N ARG A 5 8.68 3.86 -12.31
CA ARG A 5 8.45 2.45 -12.02
C ARG A 5 9.62 1.55 -12.42
N LYS A 6 10.34 1.86 -13.50
CA LYS A 6 11.45 1.02 -13.98
C LYS A 6 12.68 1.16 -13.09
N ASP A 7 12.96 2.38 -12.64
CA ASP A 7 14.05 2.61 -11.69
C ASP A 7 13.74 1.98 -10.33
N TRP A 8 12.47 2.07 -9.89
CA TRP A 8 12.02 1.43 -8.66
C TRP A 8 12.14 -0.11 -8.71
N GLU A 9 11.71 -0.76 -9.79
CA GLU A 9 11.87 -2.22 -9.98
C GLU A 9 13.34 -2.65 -9.93
N ARG A 10 14.24 -1.89 -10.56
CA ARG A 10 15.69 -2.14 -10.48
C ARG A 10 16.21 -2.02 -9.04
N ARG A 11 15.78 -1.01 -8.29
CA ARG A 11 16.18 -0.83 -6.88
C ARG A 11 15.66 -1.94 -5.98
N MET A 12 14.48 -2.48 -6.26
CA MET A 12 13.92 -3.64 -5.57
C MET A 12 14.76 -4.91 -5.78
N GLU A 13 15.28 -5.13 -7.00
CA GLU A 13 16.20 -6.25 -7.28
C GLU A 13 17.58 -6.08 -6.62
N GLU A 14 18.04 -4.83 -6.47
CA GLU A 14 19.33 -4.51 -5.86
C GLU A 14 19.29 -4.51 -4.31
N ALA A 15 18.11 -4.39 -3.71
CA ALA A 15 17.92 -4.38 -2.25
C ALA A 15 18.35 -5.72 -1.62
N ARG A 16 19.12 -5.65 -0.53
CA ARG A 16 19.70 -6.84 0.14
C ARG A 16 19.15 -7.08 1.53
N THR A 17 18.46 -6.09 2.08
CA THR A 17 17.93 -6.12 3.44
C THR A 17 16.42 -5.88 3.46
N GLY A 18 15.76 -6.38 4.50
CA GLY A 18 14.32 -6.17 4.68
C GLY A 18 13.95 -4.70 4.84
N ASP A 19 14.81 -3.91 5.46
CA ASP A 19 14.59 -2.47 5.68
C ASP A 19 14.67 -1.67 4.37
N GLU A 20 15.58 -2.04 3.46
CA GLU A 20 15.68 -1.44 2.12
C GLU A 20 14.42 -1.74 1.29
N LEU A 21 13.91 -2.98 1.35
CA LEU A 21 12.68 -3.36 0.68
C LEU A 21 11.47 -2.61 1.25
N ALA A 22 11.37 -2.47 2.58
CA ALA A 22 10.29 -1.72 3.22
C ALA A 22 10.29 -0.24 2.82
N ALA A 23 11.48 0.39 2.77
CA ALA A 23 11.62 1.76 2.30
C ALA A 23 11.15 1.93 0.85
N LEU A 24 11.52 1.00 -0.04
CA LEU A 24 11.08 1.03 -1.44
C LEU A 24 9.58 0.81 -1.56
N ILE A 25 8.98 -0.09 -0.78
CA ILE A 25 7.52 -0.30 -0.77
C ILE A 25 6.77 0.98 -0.38
N MET A 26 7.30 1.76 0.57
CA MET A 26 6.73 3.05 0.97
C MET A 26 6.93 4.17 -0.08
N GLU A 27 7.84 4.00 -1.05
CA GLU A 27 7.99 4.93 -2.17
C GLU A 27 6.94 4.73 -3.26
N LEU A 28 6.23 3.60 -3.28
CA LEU A 28 5.10 3.43 -4.19
C LEU A 28 4.10 4.55 -3.86
N PRO A 29 3.68 5.34 -4.87
CA PRO A 29 2.55 6.23 -4.65
C PRO A 29 1.39 5.38 -4.17
N ASP A 30 0.68 5.84 -3.13
CA ASP A 30 -0.57 5.24 -2.70
C ASP A 30 -1.38 4.99 -3.98
N ARG A 31 -1.59 3.72 -4.33
CA ARG A 31 -2.37 3.36 -5.51
C ARG A 31 -3.67 4.12 -5.35
N GLU A 32 -3.88 5.10 -6.20
CA GLU A 32 -5.12 5.85 -6.15
C GLU A 32 -6.22 4.81 -6.35
N TRP A 33 -7.27 4.86 -5.53
CA TRP A 33 -8.34 3.85 -5.46
C TRP A 33 -8.88 3.39 -6.83
N HIS A 34 -8.72 4.20 -7.87
CA HIS A 34 -9.12 3.92 -9.25
C HIS A 34 -8.20 2.96 -10.03
N GLU A 35 -6.97 2.69 -9.54
CA GLU A 35 -6.02 1.75 -10.14
C GLU A 35 -6.07 0.35 -9.50
N LEU A 36 -6.81 0.20 -8.39
CA LEU A 36 -7.07 -1.10 -7.77
C LEU A 36 -8.11 -1.87 -8.59
N SER A 37 -7.87 -3.17 -8.80
CA SER A 37 -8.89 -4.05 -9.37
C SER A 37 -10.12 -4.13 -8.45
N GLU A 38 -11.29 -4.50 -8.98
CA GLU A 38 -12.53 -4.63 -8.18
C GLU A 38 -12.33 -5.56 -6.97
N GLU A 39 -11.51 -6.60 -7.12
CA GLU A 39 -11.15 -7.55 -6.05
C GLU A 39 -10.29 -6.90 -4.95
N GLU A 40 -9.31 -6.07 -5.34
CA GLU A 40 -8.48 -5.34 -4.38
C GLU A 40 -9.28 -4.23 -3.66
N GLN A 41 -10.22 -3.57 -4.34
CA GLN A 41 -11.13 -2.60 -3.73
C GLN A 41 -12.07 -3.26 -2.72
N GLU A 42 -12.63 -4.43 -3.05
CA GLU A 42 -13.48 -5.20 -2.14
C GLU A 42 -12.71 -5.65 -0.88
N SER A 43 -11.43 -6.04 -1.04
CA SER A 43 -10.56 -6.41 0.08
C SER A 43 -10.34 -5.24 1.05
N VAL A 44 -10.05 -4.03 0.54
CA VAL A 44 -9.85 -2.83 1.38
C VAL A 44 -11.15 -2.46 2.13
N LEU A 45 -12.30 -2.58 1.48
CA LEU A 45 -13.60 -2.31 2.11
C LEU A 45 -13.98 -3.34 3.18
N MET A 46 -13.58 -4.60 3.02
CA MET A 46 -13.75 -5.64 4.03
C MET A 46 -12.87 -5.36 5.25
N ASP A 47 -11.60 -5.00 5.03
CA ASP A 47 -10.68 -4.65 6.11
C ASP A 47 -11.16 -3.41 6.89
N GLU A 48 -11.66 -2.37 6.22
CA GLU A 48 -12.22 -1.18 6.87
C GLU A 48 -13.46 -1.53 7.73
N LYS A 49 -14.33 -2.43 7.24
CA LYS A 49 -15.48 -2.92 8.02
C LYS A 49 -15.03 -3.69 9.26
N ILE A 50 -14.01 -4.54 9.12
CA ILE A 50 -13.44 -5.29 10.25
C ILE A 50 -12.86 -4.31 11.27
N GLU A 51 -12.06 -3.33 10.86
CA GLU A 51 -11.53 -2.33 11.78
C GLU A 51 -12.63 -1.53 12.49
N ALA A 52 -13.69 -1.14 11.79
CA ALA A 52 -14.83 -0.44 12.37
C ALA A 52 -15.62 -1.29 13.39
N GLU A 53 -15.69 -2.61 13.19
CA GLU A 53 -16.34 -3.54 14.13
C GLU A 53 -15.49 -3.80 15.38
N PHE A 54 -14.15 -3.85 15.25
CA PHE A 54 -13.24 -4.19 16.35
C PHE A 54 -12.73 -2.97 17.13
N TYR A 55 -12.59 -1.83 16.46
CA TYR A 55 -12.20 -0.55 17.04
C TYR A 55 -13.21 0.52 16.63
N PRO A 56 -14.47 0.45 17.08
CA PRO A 56 -15.37 1.58 16.91
C PRO A 56 -14.69 2.75 17.61
N ALA A 57 -14.28 3.76 16.84
CA ALA A 57 -13.70 4.98 17.37
C ALA A 57 -14.56 5.37 18.58
N ARG A 58 -13.95 5.46 19.77
CA ARG A 58 -14.66 6.01 20.93
C ARG A 58 -15.08 7.40 20.49
N GLN A 59 -16.37 7.56 20.20
CA GLN A 59 -16.98 8.85 20.01
C GLN A 59 -16.85 9.58 21.36
N GLU A 60 -15.86 10.46 21.46
CA GLU A 60 -15.87 11.57 22.41
C GLU A 60 -16.62 12.76 21.78
#